data_AF-A0A135IAI4-F1
#
_entry.id   AF-A0A135IAI4-F1
#
_cell.length_a   1.000
_cell.length_b   1.000
_cell.length_c   1.000
_cell.angle_alpha   90.00
_cell.angle_beta   90.00
_cell.angle_gamma   90.00
#
_symmetry.space_group_name_H-M   'P 1'
#
loop_
_entity.id
_entity.type
_entity.pdbx_description
1 polymer ?
#
loop_
_entity_poly.entity_id
_entity_poly.type
_entity_poly.pdbx_seq_one_letter_code
_entity_poly.pdbx_strand_id
1 'polypeptide(L)'
;MDLHGGKHLYLILDATQIQKVETFLYQVEGNPQYEPVYLNSPWNELKEVSPCVVVATRNIIDWFRKNANANQGYFFSSFANLEEVAETMRRVIQVKTPYGSSVFYKMAHAEAAWVLFDDECSVLWHNIEQVWLPTRDGWKSKNKPNTLFSLAPQPITFTEKQWALLGQISWRNSLEKIEKHITKWFNDSLPQADNHWVREQASRAYQKGFSSERDLLQYFTVLGFLGENALTEDAYPDLYQLINVPSAQTPSQRIERAALLAERYINSTQEHTL
;
A
#
# COMPACT_ATOMS: atom_id res chain seq x y z
N MET A 1 17.91 -16.71 -10.98
CA MET A 1 16.87 -16.23 -11.92
C MET A 1 17.43 -16.55 -13.28
N ASP A 2 17.08 -17.71 -13.81
CA ASP A 2 17.64 -18.19 -15.07
C ASP A 2 16.58 -18.00 -16.14
N LEU A 3 16.88 -17.15 -17.12
CA LEU A 3 16.02 -16.90 -18.27
C LEU A 3 16.43 -17.87 -19.38
N HIS A 4 15.48 -18.60 -19.94
CA HIS A 4 15.70 -19.46 -21.10
C HIS A 4 14.83 -19.01 -22.28
N GLY A 5 15.33 -19.18 -23.50
CA GLY A 5 14.51 -19.15 -24.72
C GLY A 5 14.08 -17.77 -25.24
N GLY A 6 14.87 -16.70 -25.05
CA GLY A 6 14.54 -15.37 -25.57
C GLY A 6 13.61 -14.54 -24.68
N LYS A 7 13.39 -14.96 -23.44
CA LYS A 7 12.66 -14.17 -22.43
C LYS A 7 13.47 -12.96 -21.98
N HIS A 8 12.79 -11.83 -21.85
CA HIS A 8 13.27 -10.63 -21.18
C HIS A 8 12.89 -10.68 -19.69
N LEU A 9 13.74 -10.09 -18.84
CA LEU A 9 13.43 -9.87 -17.43
C LEU A 9 13.14 -8.39 -17.22
N TYR A 10 12.05 -8.13 -16.52
CA TYR A 10 11.61 -6.80 -16.16
C TYR A 10 11.47 -6.69 -14.65
N LEU A 11 11.57 -5.45 -14.17
CA LEU A 11 11.29 -5.05 -12.80
C LEU A 11 10.19 -4.00 -12.86
N ILE A 12 9.09 -4.21 -12.15
CA ILE A 12 8.12 -3.14 -11.89
C ILE A 12 8.46 -2.47 -10.57
N LEU A 13 8.58 -1.15 -10.58
CA LEU A 13 8.92 -0.31 -9.43
C LEU A 13 7.71 0.50 -8.96
N ASP A 14 7.54 0.61 -7.65
CA ASP A 14 6.56 1.51 -7.03
C ASP A 14 7.20 2.89 -6.83
N ALA A 15 6.89 3.85 -7.71
CA ALA A 15 7.43 5.21 -7.63
C ALA A 15 6.97 5.99 -6.40
N THR A 16 5.91 5.56 -5.71
CA THR A 16 5.51 6.18 -4.44
C THR A 16 6.45 5.80 -3.29
N GLN A 17 7.19 4.70 -3.44
CA GLN A 17 8.13 4.17 -2.44
C GLN A 17 9.60 4.48 -2.79
N ILE A 18 9.85 5.00 -3.99
CA ILE A 18 11.19 5.35 -4.47
C ILE A 18 11.17 6.81 -4.91
N GLN A 19 11.77 7.67 -4.11
CA GLN A 19 11.86 9.09 -4.44
C GLN A 19 12.69 9.27 -5.71
N LYS A 20 12.12 9.95 -6.72
CA LYS A 20 12.79 10.27 -8.00
C LYS A 20 13.32 9.03 -8.73
N VAL A 21 12.44 8.06 -9.03
CA VAL A 21 12.76 6.82 -9.77
C VAL A 21 13.64 7.08 -11.00
N GLU A 22 13.29 8.06 -11.85
CA GLU A 22 14.07 8.33 -13.06
C GLU A 22 15.52 8.71 -12.74
N THR A 23 15.73 9.65 -11.82
CA THR A 23 17.07 10.07 -11.39
C THR A 23 17.88 8.88 -10.88
N PHE A 24 17.25 8.03 -10.08
CA PHE A 24 17.87 6.82 -9.56
C PHE A 24 18.26 5.83 -10.69
N LEU A 25 17.37 5.59 -11.66
CA LEU A 25 17.64 4.67 -12.77
C LEU A 25 18.87 5.09 -13.58
N TYR A 26 19.01 6.39 -13.87
CA TYR A 26 20.19 6.93 -14.57
C TYR A 26 21.48 6.90 -13.73
N GLN A 27 21.39 6.79 -12.40
CA GLN A 27 22.56 6.60 -11.54
C GLN A 27 23.06 5.16 -11.54
N VAL A 28 22.16 4.18 -11.67
CA VAL A 28 22.52 2.75 -11.67
C VAL A 28 22.89 2.25 -13.06
N GLU A 29 22.25 2.78 -14.10
CA GLU A 29 22.44 2.37 -15.48
C GLU A 29 22.65 3.60 -16.35
N GLY A 30 23.64 3.57 -17.24
CA GLY A 30 23.97 4.75 -18.07
C GLY A 30 22.88 5.08 -19.11
N ASN A 31 22.14 4.06 -19.55
CA ASN A 31 21.03 4.21 -20.49
C ASN A 31 19.88 3.24 -20.09
N PRO A 32 19.13 3.56 -19.02
CA PRO A 32 18.07 2.69 -18.53
C PRO A 32 16.92 2.64 -19.53
N GLN A 33 16.46 1.44 -19.88
CA GLN A 33 15.23 1.25 -20.64
C GLN A 33 14.06 1.06 -19.69
N TYR A 34 13.13 2.00 -19.68
CA TYR A 34 11.98 1.99 -18.78
C TYR A 34 10.76 2.68 -19.36
N GLU A 35 9.59 2.34 -18.81
CA GLU A 35 8.32 2.90 -19.22
C GLU A 35 7.39 3.13 -18.01
N PRO A 36 6.93 4.36 -17.78
CA PRO A 36 5.91 4.66 -16.78
C PRO A 36 4.54 4.10 -17.20
N VAL A 37 3.78 3.53 -16.27
CA VAL A 37 2.45 2.96 -16.51
C VAL A 37 1.35 4.04 -16.62
N TYR A 38 1.58 5.25 -16.12
CA TYR A 38 0.66 6.39 -16.23
C TYR A 38 1.18 7.37 -17.28
N LEU A 39 1.40 6.87 -18.51
CA LEU A 39 1.92 7.65 -19.63
C LEU A 39 0.81 8.35 -20.42
N ASN A 40 -0.33 7.66 -20.58
CA ASN A 40 -1.42 8.07 -21.46
C ASN A 40 -2.56 8.71 -20.66
N SER A 41 -3.35 9.56 -21.34
CA SER A 41 -4.60 10.09 -20.80
C SER A 41 -5.55 8.93 -20.39
N PRO A 42 -6.31 9.06 -19.28
CA PRO A 42 -6.42 10.23 -18.41
C PRO A 42 -5.39 10.28 -17.26
N TRP A 43 -4.38 9.41 -17.26
CA TRP A 43 -3.48 9.22 -16.11
C TRP A 43 -2.16 9.98 -16.22
N ASN A 44 -1.88 10.60 -17.36
CA ASN A 44 -0.62 11.27 -17.66
C ASN A 44 -0.24 12.38 -16.65
N GLU A 45 -1.21 12.97 -15.95
CA GLU A 45 -0.97 13.94 -14.87
C GLU A 45 -0.37 13.28 -13.61
N LEU A 46 -0.49 11.96 -13.46
CA LEU A 46 0.02 11.18 -12.32
C LEU A 46 1.41 10.59 -12.57
N LYS A 47 2.13 11.05 -13.61
CA LYS A 47 3.41 10.47 -14.03
C LYS A 47 4.44 10.39 -12.90
N GLU A 48 4.50 11.39 -12.01
CA GLU A 48 5.46 11.44 -10.90
C GLU A 48 5.31 10.27 -9.90
N VAL A 49 4.09 9.76 -9.74
CA VAL A 49 3.76 8.64 -8.84
C VAL A 49 3.51 7.35 -9.61
N SER A 50 3.86 7.32 -10.89
CA SER A 50 3.55 6.22 -11.78
C SER A 50 4.40 4.99 -11.48
N PRO A 51 3.79 3.80 -11.33
CA PRO A 51 4.54 2.55 -11.42
C PRO A 51 5.39 2.52 -12.69
N CYS A 52 6.60 1.99 -12.61
CA CYS A 52 7.54 2.03 -13.71
C CYS A 52 8.02 0.62 -14.05
N VAL A 53 7.87 0.19 -15.30
CA VAL A 53 8.43 -1.06 -15.80
C VAL A 53 9.83 -0.78 -16.35
N VAL A 54 10.83 -1.53 -15.91
CA VAL A 54 12.23 -1.33 -16.26
C VAL A 54 12.79 -2.64 -16.79
N VAL A 55 13.62 -2.59 -17.82
CA VAL A 55 14.44 -3.75 -18.24
C VAL A 55 15.42 -4.07 -17.12
N ALA A 56 15.35 -5.28 -16.58
CA ALA A 56 16.17 -5.69 -15.45
C ALA A 56 17.57 -6.13 -15.91
N THR A 57 18.45 -5.15 -16.13
CA THR A 57 19.88 -5.41 -16.35
C THR A 57 20.54 -5.93 -15.08
N ARG A 58 21.77 -6.45 -15.18
CA ARG A 58 22.53 -6.92 -14.01
C ARG A 58 22.67 -5.83 -12.94
N ASN A 59 22.92 -4.59 -13.33
CA ASN A 59 23.06 -3.46 -12.41
C ASN A 59 21.75 -3.18 -11.65
N ILE A 60 20.62 -3.20 -12.36
CA ILE A 60 19.28 -3.00 -11.78
C ILE A 60 18.93 -4.16 -10.83
N ILE A 61 19.22 -5.40 -11.21
CA ILE A 61 19.00 -6.58 -10.35
C ILE A 61 19.82 -6.50 -9.07
N ASP A 62 21.11 -6.22 -9.19
CA ASP A 62 22.03 -6.16 -8.05
C ASP A 62 21.67 -5.00 -7.12
N TRP A 63 21.25 -3.86 -7.67
CA TRP A 63 20.74 -2.76 -6.87
C TRP A 63 19.48 -3.15 -6.10
N PHE A 64 18.48 -3.74 -6.78
CA PHE A 64 17.20 -4.07 -6.14
C PHE A 64 17.40 -5.08 -5.02
N ARG A 65 18.23 -6.11 -5.23
CA ARG A 65 18.53 -7.12 -4.21
C ARG A 65 19.22 -6.54 -2.97
N LYS A 66 20.04 -5.50 -3.13
CA LYS A 66 20.81 -4.89 -2.02
C LYS A 66 20.01 -3.85 -1.26
N ASN A 67 19.16 -3.08 -1.94
CA ASN A 67 18.60 -1.84 -1.40
C ASN A 67 17.09 -1.87 -1.29
N ALA A 68 16.41 -2.69 -2.10
CA ALA A 68 14.97 -2.62 -2.16
C ALA A 68 14.29 -3.39 -1.03
N ASN A 69 13.27 -2.79 -0.43
CA ASN A 69 12.37 -3.48 0.47
C ASN A 69 11.19 -4.10 -0.29
N ALA A 70 10.42 -4.96 0.38
CA ALA A 70 9.31 -5.71 -0.23
C ALA A 70 8.21 -4.83 -0.87
N ASN A 71 8.15 -3.54 -0.55
CA ASN A 71 7.12 -2.64 -1.06
C ASN A 71 7.56 -1.86 -2.30
N GLN A 72 8.80 -2.00 -2.75
CA GLN A 72 9.36 -1.17 -3.82
C GLN A 72 9.22 -1.77 -5.22
N GLY A 73 8.77 -3.01 -5.36
CA GLY A 73 8.57 -3.64 -6.65
C GLY A 73 8.70 -5.15 -6.65
N TYR A 74 8.72 -5.73 -7.86
CA TYR A 74 9.00 -7.14 -8.08
C TYR A 74 9.46 -7.43 -9.51
N PHE A 75 10.09 -8.59 -9.70
CA PHE A 75 10.54 -9.03 -11.00
C PHE A 75 9.51 -9.90 -11.70
N PHE A 76 9.53 -9.86 -13.03
CA PHE A 76 8.80 -10.80 -13.85
C PHE A 76 9.49 -10.98 -15.21
N SER A 77 9.27 -12.12 -15.85
CA SER A 77 9.78 -12.39 -17.20
C SER A 77 8.67 -12.37 -18.23
N SER A 78 8.99 -11.97 -19.45
CA SER A 78 8.08 -11.99 -20.60
C SER A 78 8.83 -12.27 -21.89
N PHE A 79 8.14 -12.80 -22.89
CA PHE A 79 8.63 -12.80 -24.28
C PHE A 79 8.35 -11.47 -24.99
N ALA A 80 7.41 -10.68 -24.46
CA ALA A 80 7.02 -9.40 -25.03
C ALA A 80 8.08 -8.33 -24.73
N ASN A 81 8.12 -7.32 -25.60
CA ASN A 81 9.00 -6.17 -25.41
C ASN A 81 8.46 -5.23 -24.31
N LEU A 82 9.25 -4.20 -23.96
CA LEU A 82 8.93 -3.28 -22.85
C LEU A 82 7.56 -2.59 -23.03
N GLU A 83 7.27 -2.12 -24.24
CA GLU A 83 6.03 -1.40 -24.58
C GLU A 83 4.81 -2.31 -24.45
N GLU A 84 4.88 -3.52 -25.00
CA GLU A 84 3.81 -4.51 -24.94
C GLU A 84 3.49 -4.95 -23.49
N VAL A 85 4.51 -5.05 -22.66
CA VAL A 85 4.37 -5.34 -21.23
C VAL A 85 3.76 -4.15 -20.50
N ALA A 86 4.25 -2.94 -20.75
CA ALA A 86 3.72 -1.73 -20.14
C ALA A 86 2.24 -1.53 -20.48
N GLU A 87 1.84 -1.73 -21.74
CA GLU A 87 0.43 -1.69 -22.17
C GLU A 87 -0.44 -2.73 -21.45
N THR A 88 0.08 -3.92 -21.16
CA THR A 88 -0.64 -4.91 -20.33
C THR A 88 -0.88 -4.38 -18.92
N MET A 89 0.11 -3.71 -18.32
CA MET A 89 -0.04 -3.08 -17.01
C MET A 89 -1.01 -1.88 -17.05
N ARG A 90 -1.06 -1.13 -18.16
CA ARG A 90 -2.01 -0.01 -18.33
C ARG A 90 -3.47 -0.46 -18.26
N ARG A 91 -3.76 -1.69 -18.70
CA ARG A 91 -5.10 -2.29 -18.66
C ARG A 91 -5.62 -2.54 -17.25
N VAL A 92 -4.77 -2.49 -16.23
CA VAL A 92 -5.14 -2.73 -14.82
C VAL A 92 -4.86 -1.52 -13.92
N ILE A 93 -4.66 -0.32 -14.47
CA ILE A 93 -4.49 0.91 -13.67
C ILE A 93 -5.69 1.13 -12.76
N GLN A 94 -6.89 1.06 -13.35
CA GLN A 94 -8.15 1.17 -12.67
C GLN A 94 -8.95 -0.11 -12.85
N VAL A 95 -9.49 -0.61 -11.75
CA VAL A 95 -10.28 -1.85 -11.71
C VAL A 95 -11.61 -1.59 -11.00
N LYS A 96 -12.59 -2.45 -11.24
CA LYS A 96 -13.85 -2.47 -10.53
C LYS A 96 -13.76 -3.37 -9.31
N THR A 97 -14.28 -2.90 -8.19
CA THR A 97 -14.53 -3.72 -7.01
C THR A 97 -15.71 -4.68 -7.29
N PRO A 98 -15.88 -5.74 -6.50
CA PRO A 98 -17.07 -6.60 -6.55
C PRO A 98 -18.39 -5.82 -6.40
N TYR A 99 -18.33 -4.63 -5.79
CA TYR A 99 -19.47 -3.76 -5.51
C TYR A 99 -19.68 -2.67 -6.59
N GLY A 100 -18.91 -2.69 -7.68
CA GLY A 100 -19.08 -1.80 -8.83
C GLY A 100 -18.34 -0.45 -8.76
N SER A 101 -17.69 -0.14 -7.63
CA SER A 101 -16.86 1.06 -7.49
C SER A 101 -15.56 0.92 -8.30
N SER A 102 -15.04 2.03 -8.82
CA SER A 102 -13.72 2.04 -9.47
C SER A 102 -12.62 2.40 -8.48
N VAL A 103 -11.51 1.68 -8.48
CA VAL A 103 -10.34 1.93 -7.62
C VAL A 103 -9.04 1.81 -8.40
N PHE A 104 -8.00 2.51 -7.94
CA PHE A 104 -6.64 2.30 -8.43
C PHE A 104 -6.07 1.01 -7.88
N TYR A 105 -5.50 0.18 -8.76
CA TYR A 105 -4.77 -1.00 -8.33
C TYR A 105 -3.30 -0.66 -8.12
N LYS A 106 -2.79 -0.92 -6.90
CA LYS A 106 -1.37 -0.76 -6.54
C LYS A 106 -0.53 -1.92 -7.10
N MET A 107 -0.43 -1.98 -8.43
CA MET A 107 0.15 -3.11 -9.16
C MET A 107 1.63 -3.38 -8.89
N ALA A 108 2.40 -2.39 -8.43
CA ALA A 108 3.81 -2.53 -8.08
C ALA A 108 4.03 -3.03 -6.64
N HIS A 109 2.99 -3.03 -5.80
CA HIS A 109 3.08 -3.53 -4.44
C HIS A 109 3.15 -5.06 -4.45
N ALA A 110 4.30 -5.63 -4.09
CA ALA A 110 4.60 -7.04 -4.28
C ALA A 110 3.57 -7.99 -3.65
N GLU A 111 3.11 -7.75 -2.42
CA GLU A 111 2.09 -8.62 -1.80
C GLU A 111 0.73 -8.53 -2.50
N ALA A 112 0.36 -7.35 -3.03
CA ALA A 112 -0.90 -7.15 -3.72
C ALA A 112 -0.87 -7.78 -5.12
N ALA A 113 0.29 -7.73 -5.77
CA ALA A 113 0.56 -8.47 -7.01
C ALA A 113 0.54 -9.98 -6.77
N TRP A 114 1.14 -10.46 -5.67
CA TRP A 114 1.14 -11.88 -5.34
C TRP A 114 -0.27 -12.45 -5.22
N VAL A 115 -1.20 -11.75 -4.56
CA VAL A 115 -2.61 -12.20 -4.45
C VAL A 115 -3.20 -12.51 -5.83
N LEU A 116 -2.98 -11.64 -6.82
CA LEU A 116 -3.56 -11.82 -8.14
C LEU A 116 -2.82 -12.86 -8.99
N PHE A 117 -1.49 -12.94 -8.89
CA PHE A 117 -0.73 -14.00 -9.55
C PHE A 117 -1.04 -15.39 -8.98
N ASP A 118 -1.17 -15.49 -7.67
CA ASP A 118 -1.50 -16.74 -6.97
C ASP A 118 -2.93 -17.19 -7.28
N ASP A 119 -3.88 -16.26 -7.37
CA ASP A 119 -5.26 -16.52 -7.82
C ASP A 119 -5.39 -16.67 -9.36
N GLU A 120 -4.28 -16.65 -10.09
CA GLU A 120 -4.23 -16.88 -11.55
C GLU A 120 -5.04 -15.88 -12.37
N CYS A 121 -5.05 -14.62 -11.93
CA CYS A 121 -5.76 -13.54 -12.60
C CYS A 121 -5.27 -13.38 -14.06
N SER A 122 -6.16 -13.68 -15.02
CA SER A 122 -5.82 -13.82 -16.44
C SER A 122 -5.20 -12.59 -17.05
N VAL A 123 -5.67 -11.40 -16.66
CA VAL A 123 -5.18 -10.13 -17.20
C VAL A 123 -3.71 -9.87 -16.85
N LEU A 124 -3.25 -10.27 -15.67
CA LEU A 124 -1.84 -10.12 -15.29
C LEU A 124 -0.94 -11.13 -15.99
N TRP A 125 -1.44 -12.35 -16.23
CA TRP A 125 -0.66 -13.40 -16.88
C TRP A 125 -0.54 -13.25 -18.40
N HIS A 126 -1.25 -12.32 -19.04
CA HIS A 126 -1.29 -12.20 -20.50
C HIS A 126 0.10 -12.14 -21.15
N ASN A 127 0.92 -11.15 -20.74
CA ASN A 127 2.30 -10.95 -21.19
C ASN A 127 3.32 -11.27 -20.09
N ILE A 128 3.00 -12.17 -19.15
CA ILE A 128 3.91 -12.54 -18.07
C ILE A 128 4.06 -14.06 -18.05
N GLU A 129 5.31 -14.52 -17.97
CA GLU A 129 5.68 -15.94 -18.02
C GLU A 129 6.09 -16.49 -16.66
N GLN A 130 6.67 -15.64 -15.82
CA GLN A 130 7.10 -15.99 -14.47
C GLN A 130 7.25 -14.72 -13.65
N VAL A 131 6.99 -14.82 -12.35
CA VAL A 131 7.12 -13.72 -11.40
C VAL A 131 7.99 -14.11 -10.21
N TRP A 132 8.70 -13.13 -9.65
CA TRP A 132 9.46 -13.24 -8.40
C TRP A 132 9.22 -12.01 -7.54
N LEU A 133 8.52 -12.19 -6.43
CA LEU A 133 8.04 -11.10 -5.60
C LEU A 133 8.61 -11.24 -4.18
N PRO A 134 9.24 -10.19 -3.63
CA PRO A 134 9.55 -10.17 -2.21
C PRO A 134 8.25 -10.02 -1.41
N THR A 135 7.97 -10.94 -0.48
CA THR A 135 6.90 -10.76 0.51
C THR A 135 7.49 -10.82 1.91
N ARG A 136 6.67 -10.52 2.92
CA ARG A 136 7.07 -10.67 4.34
C ARG A 136 7.44 -12.10 4.72
N ASP A 137 6.91 -13.09 3.99
CA ASP A 137 7.19 -14.51 4.21
C ASP A 137 8.47 -14.96 3.47
N GLY A 138 9.18 -14.01 2.84
CA GLY A 138 10.30 -14.25 1.95
C GLY A 138 9.93 -14.12 0.48
N TRP A 139 10.86 -14.52 -0.39
CA TRP A 139 10.66 -14.45 -1.84
C TRP A 139 9.68 -15.53 -2.30
N LYS A 140 8.64 -15.11 -3.04
CA LYS A 140 7.69 -16.00 -3.70
C LYS A 140 7.93 -15.97 -5.20
N SER A 141 7.69 -17.09 -5.87
CA SER A 141 7.75 -17.18 -7.32
C SER A 141 6.67 -18.09 -7.87
N LYS A 142 6.12 -17.73 -9.03
CA LYS A 142 5.12 -18.54 -9.73
C LYS A 142 5.36 -18.47 -11.23
N ASN A 143 5.23 -19.60 -11.90
CA ASN A 143 5.21 -19.66 -13.37
C ASN A 143 3.80 -19.41 -13.87
N LYS A 144 3.69 -18.93 -15.10
CA LYS A 144 2.41 -18.81 -15.80
C LYS A 144 1.69 -20.17 -15.78
N PRO A 145 0.43 -20.22 -15.34
CA PRO A 145 -0.36 -21.44 -15.40
C PRO A 145 -0.54 -21.92 -16.84
N ASN A 146 -0.69 -23.23 -17.05
CA ASN A 146 -0.98 -23.82 -18.36
C ASN A 146 -2.42 -23.56 -18.85
N THR A 147 -3.13 -22.64 -18.19
CA THR A 147 -4.51 -22.29 -18.49
C THR A 147 -4.55 -21.33 -19.68
N LEU A 148 -5.48 -21.56 -20.61
CA LEU A 148 -5.74 -20.62 -21.69
C LEU A 148 -6.40 -19.36 -21.11
N PHE A 149 -5.66 -18.27 -21.10
CA PHE A 149 -6.16 -16.97 -20.66
C PHE A 149 -6.79 -16.24 -21.84
N SER A 150 -8.11 -16.05 -21.82
CA SER A 150 -8.72 -15.01 -22.64
C SER A 150 -8.47 -13.65 -21.98
N LEU A 151 -8.21 -12.63 -22.81
CA LEU A 151 -8.14 -11.26 -22.35
C LEU A 151 -9.50 -10.89 -21.75
N ALA A 152 -9.52 -10.65 -20.44
CA ALA A 152 -10.73 -10.22 -19.76
C ALA A 152 -11.24 -8.89 -20.38
N PRO A 153 -12.56 -8.74 -20.54
CA PRO A 153 -13.15 -7.50 -21.02
C PRO A 153 -12.86 -6.35 -20.05
N GLN A 154 -12.78 -5.14 -20.58
CA GLN A 154 -12.63 -3.92 -19.79
C GLN A 154 -14.01 -3.38 -19.37
N PRO A 155 -14.16 -2.79 -18.17
CA PRO A 155 -13.15 -2.70 -17.12
C PRO A 155 -12.94 -4.05 -16.41
N ILE A 156 -11.70 -4.29 -15.95
CA ILE A 156 -11.39 -5.49 -15.15
C ILE A 156 -12.10 -5.40 -13.81
N THR A 157 -12.83 -6.45 -13.42
CA THR A 157 -13.49 -6.56 -12.11
C THR A 157 -12.79 -7.60 -11.27
N PHE A 158 -12.40 -7.23 -10.05
CA PHE A 158 -11.87 -8.19 -9.08
C PHE A 158 -12.99 -9.00 -8.45
N THR A 159 -12.69 -10.27 -8.16
CA THR A 159 -13.61 -11.16 -7.44
C THR A 159 -13.70 -10.78 -5.96
N GLU A 160 -14.74 -11.23 -5.26
CA GLU A 160 -14.87 -11.04 -3.81
C GLU A 160 -13.68 -11.62 -3.04
N LYS A 161 -13.19 -12.78 -3.47
CA LYS A 161 -12.00 -13.43 -2.90
C LYS A 161 -10.75 -12.54 -3.06
N GLN A 162 -10.48 -12.07 -4.28
CA GLN A 162 -9.34 -11.19 -4.55
C GLN A 162 -9.45 -9.90 -3.73
N TRP A 163 -10.63 -9.30 -3.70
CA TRP A 163 -10.88 -8.07 -2.96
C TRP A 163 -10.67 -8.23 -1.46
N ALA A 164 -11.17 -9.33 -0.87
CA ALA A 164 -10.98 -9.64 0.54
C ALA A 164 -9.48 -9.83 0.89
N LEU A 165 -8.72 -10.54 0.06
CA LEU A 165 -7.28 -10.76 0.25
C LEU A 165 -6.49 -9.45 0.14
N LEU A 166 -6.82 -8.59 -0.82
CA LEU A 166 -6.23 -7.25 -0.94
C LEU A 166 -6.57 -6.37 0.28
N GLY A 167 -7.80 -6.46 0.78
CA GLY A 167 -8.23 -5.79 2.01
C GLY A 167 -7.42 -6.21 3.23
N GLN A 168 -7.12 -7.51 3.38
CA GLN A 168 -6.27 -8.01 4.47
C GLN A 168 -4.85 -7.45 4.42
N ILE A 169 -4.27 -7.32 3.21
CA ILE A 169 -2.96 -6.69 3.03
C ILE A 169 -3.01 -5.22 3.44
N SER A 170 -4.02 -4.48 2.97
CA SER A 170 -4.18 -3.07 3.33
C SER A 170 -4.32 -2.89 4.84
N TRP A 171 -5.13 -3.73 5.49
CA TRP A 171 -5.32 -3.70 6.94
C TRP A 171 -4.02 -3.93 7.70
N ARG A 172 -3.27 -4.96 7.32
CA ARG A 172 -2.01 -5.32 7.95
C ARG A 172 -0.94 -4.23 7.76
N ASN A 173 -0.87 -3.62 6.58
CA ASN A 173 0.02 -2.49 6.33
C ASN A 173 -0.34 -1.27 7.19
N SER A 174 -1.63 -1.00 7.41
CA SER A 174 -2.06 0.06 8.33
C SER A 174 -1.61 -0.22 9.77
N LEU A 175 -1.77 -1.45 10.25
CA LEU A 175 -1.32 -1.84 11.60
C LEU A 175 0.19 -1.66 11.78
N GLU A 176 1.01 -2.11 10.83
CA GLU A 176 2.48 -1.91 10.90
C GLU A 176 2.88 -0.43 10.93
N LYS A 177 2.15 0.42 10.21
CA LYS A 177 2.39 1.88 10.24
C LYS A 177 2.00 2.48 11.58
N ILE A 178 0.91 2.03 12.17
CA ILE A 178 0.48 2.43 13.52
C ILE A 178 1.50 2.00 14.55
N GLU A 179 1.97 0.74 14.52
CA GLU A 179 3.01 0.23 15.42
C GLU A 179 4.29 1.08 15.33
N LYS A 180 4.75 1.39 14.11
CA LYS A 180 5.90 2.30 13.88
C LYS A 180 5.65 3.71 14.39
N HIS A 181 4.43 4.22 14.24
CA HIS A 181 4.05 5.55 14.70
C HIS A 181 4.08 5.64 16.24
N ILE A 182 3.49 4.66 16.93
CA ILE A 182 3.49 4.58 18.40
C ILE A 182 4.93 4.45 18.91
N THR A 183 5.70 3.50 18.36
CA THR A 183 7.11 3.29 18.75
C THR A 183 7.95 4.55 18.58
N LYS A 184 7.68 5.35 17.55
CA LYS A 184 8.45 6.57 17.27
C LYS A 184 8.06 7.75 18.16
N TRP A 185 6.77 7.95 18.43
CA TRP A 185 6.27 9.20 19.00
C TRP A 185 5.65 9.06 20.39
N PHE A 186 5.21 7.86 20.77
CA PHE A 186 4.43 7.61 21.98
C PHE A 186 4.92 6.41 22.79
N ASN A 187 6.17 5.99 22.59
CA ASN A 187 6.75 4.83 23.27
C ASN A 187 6.67 4.95 24.80
N ASP A 188 6.87 6.16 25.34
CA ASP A 188 6.87 6.40 26.78
C ASP A 188 5.44 6.56 27.34
N SER A 189 4.51 7.10 26.53
CA SER A 189 3.11 7.32 26.93
C SER A 189 2.24 6.07 26.80
N LEU A 190 2.64 5.11 25.95
CA LEU A 190 1.93 3.86 25.68
C LEU A 190 2.87 2.64 25.80
N PRO A 191 3.48 2.39 26.96
CA PRO A 191 4.44 1.29 27.13
C PRO A 191 3.80 -0.10 26.98
N GLN A 192 2.48 -0.21 27.14
CA GLN A 192 1.70 -1.44 26.97
C GLN A 192 1.26 -1.71 25.53
N ALA A 193 1.58 -0.82 24.57
CA ALA A 193 1.13 -0.96 23.19
C ALA A 193 1.90 -2.05 22.43
N ASP A 194 1.55 -3.30 22.71
CA ASP A 194 1.97 -4.44 21.91
C ASP A 194 1.08 -4.64 20.68
N ASN A 195 1.45 -5.60 19.82
CA ASN A 195 0.72 -5.90 18.59
C ASN A 195 -0.74 -6.34 18.84
N HIS A 196 -1.03 -6.95 19.99
CA HIS A 196 -2.38 -7.38 20.32
C HIS A 196 -3.25 -6.15 20.67
N TRP A 197 -2.73 -5.28 21.55
CA TRP A 197 -3.40 -4.04 21.93
C TRP A 197 -3.66 -3.14 20.73
N VAL A 198 -2.67 -2.96 19.84
CA VAL A 198 -2.84 -2.16 18.61
C VAL A 198 -3.96 -2.73 17.73
N ARG A 199 -4.02 -4.06 17.54
CA ARG A 199 -5.09 -4.69 16.74
C ARG A 199 -6.47 -4.51 17.35
N GLU A 200 -6.57 -4.63 18.66
CA GLU A 200 -7.82 -4.44 19.38
C GLU A 200 -8.31 -2.99 19.24
N GLN A 201 -7.46 -2.02 19.52
CA GLN A 201 -7.80 -0.60 19.43
C GLN A 201 -8.13 -0.16 18.00
N ALA A 202 -7.38 -0.65 17.01
CA ALA A 202 -7.68 -0.39 15.60
C ALA A 202 -9.06 -0.97 15.21
N SER A 203 -9.40 -2.16 15.71
CA SER A 203 -10.71 -2.78 15.48
C SER A 203 -11.84 -2.00 16.13
N ARG A 204 -11.64 -1.48 17.35
CA ARG A 204 -12.58 -0.58 18.05
C ARG A 204 -12.78 0.72 17.27
N ALA A 205 -11.72 1.33 16.76
CA ALA A 205 -11.79 2.52 15.92
C ALA A 205 -12.57 2.25 14.63
N TYR A 206 -12.31 1.11 13.98
CA TYR A 206 -12.99 0.70 12.76
C TYR A 206 -14.50 0.54 12.96
N GLN A 207 -14.93 -0.06 14.08
CA GLN A 207 -16.35 -0.18 14.44
C GLN A 207 -17.04 1.18 14.65
N LYS A 208 -16.28 2.24 14.96
CA LYS A 208 -16.78 3.62 15.08
C LYS A 208 -16.80 4.38 13.75
N GLY A 209 -16.45 3.70 12.65
CA GLY A 209 -16.41 4.26 11.30
C GLY A 209 -15.06 4.88 10.90
N PHE A 210 -14.05 4.82 11.77
CA PHE A 210 -12.68 5.27 11.46
C PHE A 210 -11.97 4.19 10.64
N SER A 211 -12.05 4.31 9.32
CA SER A 211 -11.74 3.21 8.41
C SER A 211 -10.53 3.48 7.52
N SER A 212 -10.12 4.73 7.34
CA SER A 212 -8.91 5.06 6.59
C SER A 212 -7.66 4.95 7.47
N GLU A 213 -6.49 4.75 6.83
CA GLU A 213 -5.20 4.76 7.53
C GLU A 213 -5.00 6.07 8.33
N ARG A 214 -5.41 7.21 7.76
CA ARG A 214 -5.34 8.51 8.45
C ARG A 214 -6.23 8.55 9.68
N ASP A 215 -7.47 8.06 9.58
CA ASP A 215 -8.40 8.05 10.71
C ASP A 215 -7.83 7.21 11.86
N LEU A 216 -7.27 6.04 11.55
CA LEU A 216 -6.64 5.17 12.53
C LEU A 216 -5.42 5.86 13.16
N LEU A 217 -4.52 6.45 12.37
CA LEU A 217 -3.37 7.18 12.91
C LEU A 217 -3.80 8.32 13.85
N GLN A 218 -4.83 9.08 13.49
CA GLN A 218 -5.39 10.13 14.34
C GLN A 218 -6.00 9.57 15.63
N TYR A 219 -6.69 8.43 15.55
CA TYR A 219 -7.18 7.73 16.74
C TYR A 219 -6.05 7.31 17.68
N PHE A 220 -4.97 6.73 17.14
CA PHE A 220 -3.79 6.40 17.94
C PHE A 220 -3.01 7.63 18.43
N THR A 221 -3.09 8.77 17.74
CA THR A 221 -2.56 10.05 18.24
C THR A 221 -3.31 10.50 19.49
N VAL A 222 -4.64 10.37 19.52
CA VAL A 222 -5.43 10.67 20.72
C VAL A 222 -5.00 9.81 21.90
N LEU A 223 -4.88 8.49 21.68
CA LEU A 223 -4.39 7.55 22.70
C LEU A 223 -2.95 7.85 23.11
N GLY A 224 -2.10 8.24 22.17
CA GLY A 224 -0.71 8.58 22.42
C GLY A 224 -0.53 9.77 23.34
N PHE A 225 -1.39 10.78 23.20
CA PHE A 225 -1.35 11.97 24.07
C PHE A 225 -1.97 11.72 25.45
N LEU A 226 -3.13 11.06 25.51
CA LEU A 226 -3.97 11.07 26.71
C LEU A 226 -4.26 9.67 27.29
N GLY A 227 -3.69 8.61 26.71
CA GLY A 227 -3.95 7.23 27.07
C GLY A 227 -5.40 6.81 26.81
N GLU A 228 -5.81 5.67 27.38
CA GLU A 228 -7.18 5.16 27.24
C GLU A 228 -8.23 6.02 27.96
N ASN A 229 -7.81 6.88 28.91
CA ASN A 229 -8.69 7.84 29.56
C ASN A 229 -9.31 8.82 28.55
N ALA A 230 -8.65 9.07 27.42
CA ALA A 230 -9.22 9.86 26.31
C ALA A 230 -10.53 9.30 25.76
N LEU A 231 -10.82 8.02 26.02
CA LEU A 231 -12.00 7.31 25.56
C LEU A 231 -13.13 7.30 26.60
N THR A 232 -12.95 7.90 27.77
CA THR A 232 -13.96 7.93 28.84
C THR A 232 -14.62 9.30 28.94
N GLU A 233 -15.92 9.31 29.22
CA GLU A 233 -16.72 10.53 29.33
C GLU A 233 -16.32 11.38 30.54
N ASP A 234 -15.97 10.74 31.66
CA ASP A 234 -15.62 11.42 32.92
C ASP A 234 -14.32 12.23 32.83
N ALA A 235 -13.36 11.78 32.03
CA ALA A 235 -12.06 12.45 31.91
C ALA A 235 -12.06 13.52 30.82
N TYR A 236 -12.64 13.20 29.65
CA TYR A 236 -12.63 14.08 28.47
C TYR A 236 -13.97 14.01 27.72
N PRO A 237 -15.02 14.72 28.19
CA PRO A 237 -16.37 14.58 27.63
C PRO A 237 -16.47 15.04 26.17
N ASP A 238 -15.68 16.03 25.76
CA ASP A 238 -15.63 16.52 24.38
C ASP A 238 -14.94 15.55 23.41
N LEU A 239 -13.84 14.90 23.84
CA LEU A 239 -13.21 13.80 23.10
C LEU A 239 -14.15 12.60 23.00
N TYR A 240 -14.80 12.24 24.11
CA TYR A 240 -15.77 11.15 24.15
C TYR A 240 -16.88 11.37 23.12
N GLN A 241 -17.43 12.59 23.04
CA GLN A 241 -18.46 12.96 22.08
C GLN A 241 -17.97 12.81 20.64
N LEU A 242 -16.77 13.32 20.31
CA LEU A 242 -16.20 13.22 18.97
C LEU A 242 -15.96 11.76 18.54
N ILE A 243 -15.48 10.92 19.46
CA ILE A 243 -15.09 9.54 19.17
C ILE A 243 -16.32 8.62 19.10
N ASN A 244 -17.28 8.77 20.01
CA ASN A 244 -18.34 7.79 20.22
C ASN A 244 -19.69 8.20 19.62
N VAL A 245 -19.97 9.49 19.45
CA VAL A 245 -21.32 9.96 19.09
C VAL A 245 -21.37 10.42 17.63
N PRO A 246 -22.17 9.77 16.75
CA PRO A 246 -22.38 10.23 15.38
C PRO A 246 -22.85 11.69 15.33
N SER A 247 -22.41 12.43 14.32
CA SER A 247 -22.77 13.84 14.15
C SER A 247 -22.86 14.21 12.66
N ALA A 248 -23.14 15.47 12.35
CA ALA A 248 -23.08 15.98 10.99
C ALA A 248 -21.66 15.92 10.38
N GLN A 249 -20.61 15.84 11.21
CA GLN A 249 -19.24 15.63 10.75
C GLN A 249 -19.01 14.18 10.33
N THR A 250 -18.24 13.99 9.26
CA THR A 250 -17.81 12.64 8.86
C THR A 250 -16.93 12.00 9.94
N PRO A 251 -16.80 10.66 9.98
CA PRO A 251 -15.89 9.99 10.92
C PRO A 251 -14.47 10.57 10.88
N SER A 252 -13.91 10.81 9.69
CA SER A 252 -12.58 11.42 9.52
C SER A 252 -12.46 12.81 10.14
N GLN A 253 -13.46 13.67 9.94
CA GLN A 253 -13.46 15.02 10.52
C GLN A 253 -13.55 14.99 12.05
N ARG A 254 -14.32 14.05 12.61
CA ARG A 254 -14.45 13.91 14.06
C ARG A 254 -13.13 13.49 14.69
N ILE A 255 -12.47 12.47 14.14
CA ILE A 255 -11.24 11.94 14.75
C ILE A 255 -10.04 12.86 14.54
N GLU A 256 -9.98 13.58 13.41
CA GLU A 256 -9.02 14.66 13.22
C GLU A 256 -9.16 15.74 14.28
N ARG A 257 -10.39 16.19 14.53
CA ARG A 257 -10.65 17.19 15.56
C ARG A 257 -10.31 16.68 16.97
N ALA A 258 -10.58 15.41 17.25
CA ALA A 258 -10.21 14.79 18.52
C ALA A 258 -8.68 14.76 18.71
N ALA A 259 -7.91 14.40 17.67
CA ALA A 259 -6.45 14.40 17.73
C ALA A 259 -5.88 15.80 18.02
N LEU A 260 -6.40 16.83 17.35
CA LEU A 260 -6.00 18.22 17.61
C LEU A 260 -6.34 18.69 19.03
N LEU A 261 -7.46 18.22 19.57
CA LEU A 261 -7.90 18.56 20.93
C LEU A 261 -7.06 17.85 21.99
N ALA A 262 -6.71 16.58 21.75
CA ALA A 262 -5.84 15.81 22.63
C ALA A 262 -4.44 16.44 22.76
N GLU A 263 -3.87 16.92 21.66
CA GLU A 263 -2.60 17.66 21.67
C GLU A 263 -2.67 18.92 22.52
N ARG A 264 -3.77 19.70 22.40
CA ARG A 264 -3.95 20.93 23.19
C ARG A 264 -4.01 20.66 24.68
N TYR A 265 -4.64 19.56 25.12
CA TYR A 265 -4.70 19.21 26.53
C TYR A 265 -3.31 18.94 27.13
N ILE A 266 -2.43 18.28 26.40
CA ILE A 266 -1.05 18.05 26.86
C ILE A 266 -0.28 19.37 26.94
N ASN A 267 -0.40 20.22 25.92
CA ASN A 267 0.31 21.50 25.89
C ASN A 267 -0.17 22.45 27.01
N SER A 268 -1.48 22.52 27.30
CA SER A 268 -1.99 23.34 28.39
C SER A 268 -1.60 22.81 29.78
N THR A 269 -1.46 21.49 29.94
CA THR A 269 -1.04 20.89 31.21
C THR A 269 0.45 21.15 31.49
N GLN A 270 1.29 21.19 30.44
CA GLN A 270 2.71 21.51 30.56
C GLN A 270 2.96 22.98 30.90
N GLU A 271 2.17 23.91 30.35
CA GLU A 271 2.26 25.35 30.68
C GLU A 271 1.89 25.68 32.14
N HIS A 272 1.09 24.84 32.80
CA HIS A 272 0.71 25.02 34.21
C HIS A 272 1.66 24.35 35.22
N THR A 273 2.70 23.65 34.75
CA THR A 273 3.67 22.92 35.61
C THR A 273 5.05 23.59 35.64
N LEU A 274 5.22 24.73 34.95
CA LEU A 274 6.39 25.61 34.99
C LEU A 274 6.11 26.86 35.83
#